data_AF-F8DYV3-F1
#
_entry.id   AF-F8DYV3-F1
#
_cell.length_a   1.000
_cell.length_b   1.000
_cell.length_c   1.000
_cell.angle_alpha   90.00
_cell.angle_beta   90.00
_cell.angle_gamma   90.00
#
_symmetry.space_group_name_H-M   'P 1'
#
loop_
_entity.id
_entity.type
_entity.pdbx_description
1 polymer ?
#
loop_
_entity_poly.entity_id
_entity_poly.type
_entity_poly.pdbx_seq_one_letter_code
_entity_poly.pdbx_strand_id
1 'polypeptide(L)'
;MIFEDFVKLARAFSRSRSRPTDHSVAWPFLVGMMLLGLVVAGISTPHSALPSASATPAPGTAPAPENHPGSRPAPGPRQARHPAPKSAQRPAVQNPAPPAAQLPAPPAPPAGQRPSPAPKPAPHPTRHPAPGPHAHSNVTRAKPGEAVNVEFTLPNGHKRRAIVSVTKNYNPARSAPVLFGFGGWHDSPENFRNYSRFSNTGAANEAIVVYPAGVEYAWEGAPYSVTPRGGDVAFARQIVNELDAHFNVDRKRIYAAGMSNGGGFAVNFACQAPDFLAGVVSVSGAFYNPVIENCAPGPVPTFIIHGAHDELTHFDGGQLHRAPYHSAPVVADSAAKRNLCAPRPVVEQKPGNTTQFGYPGCAKETVFWRINDQGHNWYFTPDVANEVWNFLARQHR
;
A
#
# COMPACT_ATOMS: atom_id res chain seq x y z
N MET A 1 35.72 14.74 12.94
CA MET A 1 36.88 14.23 12.16
C MET A 1 37.34 12.93 12.81
N ILE A 2 36.63 11.83 12.57
CA ILE A 2 37.01 10.47 12.98
C ILE A 2 36.61 9.56 11.81
N PHE A 3 37.58 9.32 10.94
CA PHE A 3 37.55 8.48 9.73
C PHE A 3 39.02 8.16 9.42
N GLU A 4 39.31 7.10 8.66
CA GLU A 4 40.65 6.46 8.54
C GLU A 4 41.13 5.68 9.78
N ASP A 5 40.56 4.47 9.98
CA ASP A 5 41.38 3.35 10.52
C ASP A 5 40.81 1.94 10.23
N PHE A 6 39.52 1.81 9.92
CA PHE A 6 38.87 0.51 9.63
C PHE A 6 39.20 -0.14 8.26
N VAL A 7 40.13 0.43 7.48
CA VAL A 7 40.43 0.01 6.09
C VAL A 7 41.57 -1.03 6.00
N LYS A 8 42.31 -1.30 7.09
CA LYS A 8 43.57 -2.06 7.06
C LYS A 8 43.48 -3.58 7.30
N LEU A 9 42.29 -4.18 7.46
CA LEU A 9 42.13 -5.62 7.77
C LEU A 9 41.38 -6.44 6.70
N ALA A 10 41.55 -6.12 5.42
CA ALA A 10 40.87 -6.81 4.31
C ALA A 10 41.76 -7.15 3.09
N ARG A 11 43.09 -7.29 3.27
CA ARG A 11 44.04 -7.64 2.17
C ARG A 11 45.14 -8.65 2.55
N ALA A 12 44.75 -9.79 3.11
CA ALA A 12 45.60 -10.99 3.11
C ALA A 12 44.76 -12.27 3.26
N PHE A 13 44.44 -12.93 2.13
CA PHE A 13 44.56 -14.39 1.93
C PHE A 13 43.96 -14.79 0.57
N SER A 14 44.83 -15.11 -0.39
CA SER A 14 44.47 -15.75 -1.66
C SER A 14 45.69 -16.52 -2.16
N ARG A 15 45.47 -17.70 -2.75
CA ARG A 15 46.45 -18.80 -2.95
C ARG A 15 46.78 -19.49 -1.59
N SER A 16 47.00 -20.81 -1.51
CA SER A 16 47.13 -21.84 -2.55
C SER A 16 46.28 -23.11 -2.24
N ARG A 17 46.29 -24.12 -3.13
CA ARG A 17 45.46 -25.34 -3.06
C ARG A 17 46.21 -26.57 -2.52
N SER A 18 45.51 -27.44 -1.79
CA SER A 18 45.66 -28.91 -1.89
C SER A 18 44.40 -29.65 -1.37
N ARG A 19 44.23 -30.90 -1.81
CA ARG A 19 43.22 -31.96 -1.49
C ARG A 19 43.97 -33.31 -1.49
N PRO A 20 43.41 -34.49 -1.11
CA PRO A 20 42.02 -34.84 -0.70
C PRO A 20 41.98 -35.15 0.84
N THR A 21 41.22 -36.05 1.50
CA THR A 21 40.32 -37.20 1.15
C THR A 21 39.13 -37.36 2.12
N ASP A 22 38.01 -37.78 1.54
CA ASP A 22 36.93 -38.69 1.99
C ASP A 22 36.46 -38.92 3.46
N HIS A 23 35.13 -39.14 3.50
CA HIS A 23 34.34 -40.07 4.34
C HIS A 23 34.18 -39.89 5.88
N SER A 24 32.98 -39.39 6.22
CA SER A 24 31.97 -40.10 7.04
C SER A 24 31.93 -39.96 8.57
N VAL A 25 30.79 -40.42 9.11
CA VAL A 25 30.42 -40.71 10.52
C VAL A 25 29.67 -39.60 11.30
N ALA A 26 28.60 -40.07 11.95
CA ALA A 26 27.50 -39.35 12.57
C ALA A 26 27.81 -38.58 13.87
N TRP A 27 26.94 -37.60 14.15
CA TRP A 27 26.66 -37.11 15.51
C TRP A 27 25.56 -37.95 16.19
N PRO A 28 25.61 -38.09 17.52
CA PRO A 28 24.41 -38.01 18.33
C PRO A 28 24.53 -37.06 19.54
N PHE A 29 23.38 -36.67 20.09
CA PHE A 29 23.24 -35.84 21.30
C PHE A 29 23.50 -36.63 22.61
N LEU A 30 23.90 -35.92 23.67
CA LEU A 30 23.49 -36.03 25.09
C LEU A 30 24.04 -34.75 25.80
N VAL A 31 23.30 -33.85 26.48
CA VAL A 31 22.34 -33.93 27.63
C VAL A 31 23.02 -33.67 28.99
N GLY A 32 22.44 -32.73 29.77
CA GLY A 32 22.83 -32.31 31.14
C GLY A 32 22.80 -30.77 31.25
N MET A 33 22.00 -30.08 32.09
CA MET A 33 21.78 -30.14 33.56
C MET A 33 23.02 -29.77 34.39
N MET A 34 22.97 -28.92 35.44
CA MET A 34 21.88 -28.08 35.99
C MET A 34 22.45 -26.98 36.94
N LEU A 35 21.62 -25.97 37.26
CA LEU A 35 21.54 -25.14 38.50
C LEU A 35 22.79 -24.91 39.42
N LEU A 36 23.09 -23.63 39.72
CA LEU A 36 23.18 -22.97 41.05
C LEU A 36 23.62 -21.48 40.87
N GLY A 37 23.45 -20.51 41.79
CA GLY A 37 22.65 -20.47 43.02
C GLY A 37 23.17 -19.55 44.15
N LEU A 38 22.70 -18.29 44.20
CA LEU A 38 22.83 -17.28 45.30
C LEU A 38 24.27 -16.70 45.60
N VAL A 39 24.49 -15.37 45.73
CA VAL A 39 24.26 -14.39 46.85
C VAL A 39 25.16 -14.65 48.08
N VAL A 40 26.05 -13.72 48.50
CA VAL A 40 25.93 -12.66 49.56
C VAL A 40 27.12 -11.67 49.37
N ALA A 41 26.96 -10.37 49.11
CA ALA A 41 26.82 -9.18 50.00
C ALA A 41 28.04 -8.80 50.91
N GLY A 42 28.43 -7.51 50.98
CA GLY A 42 29.64 -7.09 51.73
C GLY A 42 30.06 -5.59 51.73
N ILE A 43 29.16 -4.67 52.13
CA ILE A 43 29.40 -3.41 52.90
C ILE A 43 30.68 -2.56 52.67
N SER A 44 30.51 -1.27 52.31
CA SER A 44 31.13 -0.10 52.99
C SER A 44 30.55 1.25 52.51
N THR A 45 30.47 2.23 53.42
CA THR A 45 30.02 3.64 53.21
C THR A 45 30.72 4.52 54.27
N PRO A 46 30.53 5.87 54.35
CA PRO A 46 29.98 6.84 53.40
C PRO A 46 30.97 8.02 53.15
N HIS A 47 30.55 9.03 52.37
CA HIS A 47 30.80 10.44 52.74
C HIS A 47 29.73 11.38 52.17
N SER A 48 29.56 12.54 52.80
CA SER A 48 28.41 13.44 52.62
C SER A 48 28.81 14.75 51.93
N ALA A 49 27.94 15.30 51.06
CA ALA A 49 27.50 16.71 51.10
C ALA A 49 26.60 17.10 49.91
N LEU A 50 25.46 17.70 50.24
CA LEU A 50 24.58 18.55 49.41
C LEU A 50 24.03 19.63 50.37
N PRO A 51 23.41 20.74 49.89
CA PRO A 51 23.41 21.32 48.54
C PRO A 51 23.83 22.82 48.58
N SER A 52 23.75 23.52 47.44
CA SER A 52 23.38 24.95 47.41
C SER A 52 22.86 25.33 46.02
N ALA A 53 21.85 26.22 45.98
CA ALA A 53 21.24 26.72 44.74
C ALA A 53 21.12 28.24 44.81
N SER A 54 21.35 28.94 43.69
CA SER A 54 21.12 30.38 43.61
C SER A 54 20.91 30.89 42.17
N ALA A 55 19.90 31.75 42.04
CA ALA A 55 19.71 32.83 41.05
C ALA A 55 19.82 32.53 39.53
N THR A 56 18.66 32.54 38.87
CA THR A 56 18.51 32.98 37.47
C THR A 56 18.84 34.47 37.28
N PRO A 57 19.43 34.88 36.14
CA PRO A 57 19.30 36.23 35.60
C PRO A 57 17.95 36.41 34.87
N ALA A 58 17.42 37.64 34.89
CA ALA A 58 16.24 38.04 34.12
C ALA A 58 16.60 38.35 32.63
N PRO A 59 15.63 38.34 31.69
CA PRO A 59 15.92 38.56 30.26
C PRO A 59 16.36 40.00 29.96
N GLY A 60 17.30 40.14 29.01
CA GLY A 60 17.74 41.43 28.49
C GLY A 60 16.66 42.16 27.70
N THR A 61 16.65 43.48 27.78
CA THR A 61 15.65 44.36 27.15
C THR A 61 15.78 44.42 25.62
N ALA A 62 14.64 44.38 24.92
CA ALA A 62 14.57 44.66 23.50
C ALA A 62 14.74 46.18 23.21
N PRO A 63 15.39 46.57 22.10
CA PRO A 63 15.39 47.95 21.64
C PRO A 63 14.03 48.35 21.04
N ALA A 64 13.67 49.64 21.17
CA ALA A 64 12.46 50.22 20.61
C ALA A 64 12.59 50.47 19.08
N PRO A 65 11.47 50.54 18.32
CA PRO A 65 11.52 50.75 16.88
C PRO A 65 11.79 52.22 16.49
N GLU A 66 12.63 52.43 15.48
CA GLU A 66 12.80 53.72 14.83
C GLU A 66 11.66 54.01 13.82
N ASN A 67 11.26 55.27 13.71
CA ASN A 67 10.21 55.72 12.80
C ASN A 67 10.78 56.35 11.52
N HIS A 68 10.39 55.79 10.36
CA HIS A 68 9.93 56.48 9.13
C HIS A 68 10.67 57.74 8.59
N PRO A 69 10.86 57.86 7.25
CA PRO A 69 9.74 57.76 6.29
C PRO A 69 10.03 57.02 4.96
N GLY A 70 8.98 56.66 4.22
CA GLY A 70 9.13 56.01 2.90
C GLY A 70 7.86 55.44 2.25
N SER A 71 6.67 55.97 2.53
CA SER A 71 5.41 55.42 2.02
C SER A 71 5.26 55.62 0.49
N ARG A 72 5.21 54.52 -0.26
CA ARG A 72 4.85 54.51 -1.70
C ARG A 72 3.73 53.48 -1.92
N PRO A 73 2.48 53.90 -2.22
CA PRO A 73 1.33 53.01 -2.22
C PRO A 73 1.31 52.07 -3.44
N ALA A 74 0.90 50.82 -3.21
CA ALA A 74 0.58 49.89 -4.30
C ALA A 74 -0.72 50.30 -5.00
N PRO A 75 -0.85 50.10 -6.34
CA PRO A 75 -2.07 50.44 -7.06
C PRO A 75 -3.23 49.50 -6.67
N GLY A 76 -4.37 50.10 -6.33
CA GLY A 76 -5.59 49.37 -5.95
C GLY A 76 -6.24 48.57 -7.11
N PRO A 77 -7.18 47.67 -6.79
CA PRO A 77 -7.80 46.78 -7.77
C PRO A 77 -8.65 47.56 -8.78
N ARG A 78 -8.51 47.24 -10.07
CA ARG A 78 -9.41 47.75 -11.11
C ARG A 78 -10.80 47.11 -10.97
N GLN A 79 -11.76 47.90 -10.48
CA GLN A 79 -13.17 47.53 -10.53
C GLN A 79 -13.67 47.44 -11.99
N ALA A 80 -14.72 46.64 -12.20
CA ALA A 80 -15.26 46.32 -13.52
C ALA A 80 -15.91 47.54 -14.22
N ARG A 81 -15.97 47.49 -15.56
CA ARG A 81 -16.71 48.46 -16.40
C ARG A 81 -17.66 47.77 -17.38
N HIS A 82 -18.93 47.70 -17.00
CA HIS A 82 -20.13 47.47 -17.83
C HIS A 82 -21.30 48.24 -17.18
N PRO A 83 -22.43 48.53 -17.85
CA PRO A 83 -22.87 48.17 -19.22
C PRO A 83 -22.68 49.37 -20.19
N ALA A 84 -23.27 49.52 -21.39
CA ALA A 84 -24.38 48.88 -22.12
C ALA A 84 -24.25 49.19 -23.65
N PRO A 85 -25.22 48.91 -24.55
CA PRO A 85 -26.40 48.03 -24.46
C PRO A 85 -26.54 47.00 -25.61
N LYS A 86 -27.49 46.09 -25.41
CA LYS A 86 -28.12 45.13 -26.36
C LYS A 86 -27.94 45.39 -27.87
N SER A 87 -27.45 44.37 -28.59
CA SER A 87 -28.01 43.98 -29.88
C SER A 87 -28.83 42.69 -29.69
N ALA A 88 -30.05 42.65 -30.22
CA ALA A 88 -30.95 41.50 -30.02
C ALA A 88 -30.65 40.39 -31.04
N GLN A 89 -29.98 39.32 -30.60
CA GLN A 89 -29.94 38.09 -31.39
C GLN A 89 -31.34 37.47 -31.43
N ARG A 90 -31.79 37.12 -32.65
CA ARG A 90 -33.10 36.49 -32.92
C ARG A 90 -33.16 35.14 -32.19
N PRO A 91 -34.35 34.69 -31.73
CA PRO A 91 -34.49 33.33 -31.20
C PRO A 91 -34.02 32.32 -32.25
N ALA A 92 -33.23 31.33 -31.83
CA ALA A 92 -32.81 30.25 -32.70
C ALA A 92 -34.04 29.48 -33.17
N VAL A 93 -34.27 29.45 -34.49
CA VAL A 93 -35.32 28.63 -35.07
C VAL A 93 -34.97 27.17 -34.81
N GLN A 94 -35.80 26.48 -34.05
CA GLN A 94 -35.73 25.03 -33.93
C GLN A 94 -36.10 24.44 -35.30
N ASN A 95 -35.11 23.94 -36.03
CA ASN A 95 -35.40 23.13 -37.22
C ASN A 95 -36.17 21.89 -36.76
N PRO A 96 -37.38 21.62 -37.30
CA PRO A 96 -38.09 20.39 -36.97
C PRO A 96 -37.28 19.18 -37.45
N ALA A 97 -37.36 18.09 -36.69
CA ALA A 97 -36.72 16.84 -37.10
C ALA A 97 -37.29 16.37 -38.45
N PRO A 98 -36.48 15.77 -39.34
CA PRO A 98 -36.98 15.22 -40.60
C PRO A 98 -38.00 14.12 -40.32
N PRO A 99 -39.10 14.02 -41.09
CA PRO A 99 -40.09 12.98 -40.90
C PRO A 99 -39.47 11.60 -41.10
N ALA A 100 -39.78 10.67 -40.20
CA ALA A 100 -39.30 9.29 -40.30
C ALA A 100 -39.85 8.64 -41.59
N ALA A 101 -38.95 8.22 -42.47
CA ALA A 101 -39.32 7.53 -43.70
C ALA A 101 -39.98 6.18 -43.35
N GLN A 102 -41.28 6.07 -43.60
CA GLN A 102 -42.00 4.81 -43.46
C GLN A 102 -41.56 3.87 -44.59
N LEU A 103 -40.78 2.84 -44.24
CA LEU A 103 -40.52 1.72 -45.14
C LEU A 103 -41.84 0.98 -45.39
N PRO A 104 -42.16 0.60 -46.64
CA PRO A 104 -43.36 -0.15 -46.94
C PRO A 104 -43.30 -1.54 -46.27
N ALA A 105 -44.41 -1.99 -45.71
CA ALA A 105 -44.50 -3.31 -45.09
C ALA A 105 -44.31 -4.42 -46.15
N PRO A 106 -43.56 -5.49 -45.84
CA PRO A 106 -43.42 -6.63 -46.75
C PRO A 106 -44.78 -7.35 -46.93
N PRO A 107 -45.03 -7.95 -48.11
CA PRO A 107 -46.26 -8.69 -48.36
C PRO A 107 -46.40 -9.90 -47.42
N ALA A 108 -47.62 -10.20 -47.01
CA ALA A 108 -47.91 -11.32 -46.12
C ALA A 108 -47.60 -12.67 -46.81
N PRO A 109 -46.99 -13.64 -46.10
CA PRO A 109 -46.74 -14.97 -46.65
C PRO A 109 -48.05 -15.75 -46.84
N PRO A 110 -48.12 -16.70 -47.80
CA PRO A 110 -49.32 -17.51 -48.01
C PRO A 110 -49.64 -18.38 -46.80
N ALA A 111 -50.91 -18.40 -46.40
CA ALA A 111 -51.39 -19.24 -45.31
C ALA A 111 -51.41 -20.72 -45.74
N GLY A 112 -50.85 -21.62 -44.92
CA GLY A 112 -50.96 -23.06 -45.18
C GLY A 112 -49.78 -23.96 -44.84
N GLN A 113 -48.94 -23.63 -43.86
CA GLN A 113 -47.99 -24.59 -43.27
C GLN A 113 -47.69 -24.25 -41.81
N ARG A 114 -47.82 -25.23 -40.91
CA ARG A 114 -47.33 -25.11 -39.53
C ARG A 114 -45.79 -25.18 -39.58
N PRO A 115 -45.04 -24.22 -39.03
CA PRO A 115 -43.61 -24.40 -38.84
C PRO A 115 -43.37 -25.56 -37.87
N SER A 116 -42.40 -26.42 -38.18
CA SER A 116 -41.93 -27.46 -37.27
C SER A 116 -41.47 -26.84 -35.94
N PRO A 117 -41.59 -27.55 -34.81
CA PRO A 117 -41.04 -27.08 -33.53
C PRO A 117 -39.57 -26.68 -33.69
N ALA A 118 -39.19 -25.52 -33.16
CA ALA A 118 -37.82 -25.04 -33.23
C ALA A 118 -36.87 -26.08 -32.60
N PRO A 119 -35.67 -26.32 -33.19
CA PRO A 119 -34.69 -27.20 -32.58
C PRO A 119 -34.45 -26.81 -31.12
N LYS A 120 -34.49 -27.80 -30.23
CA LYS A 120 -34.26 -27.59 -28.80
C LYS A 120 -32.95 -26.82 -28.62
N PRO A 121 -32.91 -25.73 -27.83
CA PRO A 121 -31.70 -24.93 -27.69
C PRO A 121 -30.49 -25.81 -27.40
N ALA A 122 -29.40 -25.59 -28.14
CA ALA A 122 -28.16 -26.30 -27.89
C ALA A 122 -27.82 -26.15 -26.40
N PRO A 123 -27.49 -27.25 -25.68
CA PRO A 123 -27.15 -27.15 -24.27
C PRO A 123 -26.04 -26.12 -24.12
N HIS A 124 -26.17 -25.22 -23.13
CA HIS A 124 -25.15 -24.21 -22.84
C HIS A 124 -23.78 -24.89 -22.84
N PRO A 125 -22.76 -24.32 -23.51
CA PRO A 125 -21.46 -24.97 -23.62
C PRO A 125 -21.00 -25.30 -22.21
N THR A 126 -20.95 -26.60 -21.92
CA THR A 126 -20.63 -27.11 -20.59
C THR A 126 -19.30 -26.52 -20.22
N ARG A 127 -19.28 -25.62 -19.23
CA ARG A 127 -18.08 -24.94 -18.77
C ARG A 127 -17.10 -26.03 -18.37
N HIS A 128 -16.15 -26.35 -19.26
CA HIS A 128 -15.19 -27.42 -19.04
C HIS A 128 -14.56 -27.16 -17.66
N PRO A 129 -14.61 -28.12 -16.72
CA PRO A 129 -13.83 -28.02 -15.52
C PRO A 129 -12.39 -27.74 -15.93
N ALA A 130 -11.79 -26.68 -15.39
CA ALA A 130 -10.35 -26.50 -15.52
C ALA A 130 -9.66 -27.78 -15.00
N PRO A 131 -8.51 -28.19 -15.55
CA PRO A 131 -7.81 -29.40 -15.13
C PRO A 131 -7.75 -29.51 -13.60
N GLY A 132 -8.11 -30.69 -13.08
CA GLY A 132 -8.21 -30.91 -11.63
C GLY A 132 -6.90 -30.56 -10.93
N PRO A 133 -6.94 -29.85 -9.78
CA PRO A 133 -5.75 -29.22 -9.24
C PRO A 133 -4.75 -30.25 -8.73
N HIS A 134 -3.55 -30.26 -9.32
CA HIS A 134 -2.37 -30.36 -8.47
C HIS A 134 -2.42 -29.15 -7.53
N ALA A 135 -2.44 -29.37 -6.23
CA ALA A 135 -2.59 -28.29 -5.26
C ALA A 135 -1.36 -27.36 -5.34
N HIS A 136 -1.53 -26.22 -6.00
CA HIS A 136 -0.45 -25.25 -6.20
C HIS A 136 0.02 -24.64 -4.89
N SER A 137 -0.80 -24.71 -3.83
CA SER A 137 -0.40 -24.41 -2.46
C SER A 137 -1.00 -25.38 -1.43
N ASN A 138 -0.47 -25.31 -0.21
CA ASN A 138 -1.03 -25.97 0.97
C ASN A 138 -2.05 -25.08 1.73
N VAL A 139 -2.71 -24.14 1.05
CA VAL A 139 -3.64 -23.16 1.66
C VAL A 139 -4.85 -23.80 2.34
N THR A 140 -5.20 -25.04 1.98
CA THR A 140 -6.19 -25.91 2.64
C THR A 140 -5.91 -26.19 4.13
N ARG A 141 -4.70 -25.87 4.61
CA ARG A 141 -4.35 -25.92 6.04
C ARG A 141 -4.83 -24.72 6.85
N ALA A 142 -5.22 -23.62 6.20
CA ALA A 142 -5.69 -22.41 6.88
C ALA A 142 -7.09 -22.62 7.48
N LYS A 143 -7.29 -22.18 8.72
CA LYS A 143 -8.58 -22.26 9.43
C LYS A 143 -9.00 -20.89 9.96
N PRO A 144 -10.32 -20.63 10.15
CA PRO A 144 -10.81 -19.42 10.79
C PRO A 144 -10.14 -19.16 12.15
N GLY A 145 -9.51 -17.99 12.30
CA GLY A 145 -8.79 -17.58 13.51
C GLY A 145 -7.33 -18.03 13.58
N GLU A 146 -6.88 -18.91 12.68
CA GLU A 146 -5.48 -19.35 12.60
C GLU A 146 -4.70 -18.52 11.57
N ALA A 147 -3.40 -18.32 11.84
CA ALA A 147 -2.44 -17.76 10.89
C ALA A 147 -1.41 -18.83 10.53
N VAL A 148 -1.35 -19.22 9.26
CA VAL A 148 -0.52 -20.34 8.79
C VAL A 148 0.46 -19.90 7.71
N ASN A 149 1.67 -20.47 7.72
CA ASN A 149 2.63 -20.31 6.62
C ASN A 149 2.18 -21.22 5.45
N VAL A 150 1.84 -20.58 4.33
CA VAL A 150 1.40 -21.21 3.08
C VAL A 150 2.51 -21.09 2.04
N GLU A 151 2.86 -22.19 1.39
CA GLU A 151 3.77 -22.24 0.25
C GLU A 151 2.95 -22.33 -1.04
N PHE A 152 3.29 -21.53 -2.03
CA PHE A 152 2.69 -21.45 -3.36
C PHE A 152 3.74 -21.80 -4.42
N THR A 153 3.39 -22.69 -5.33
CA THR A 153 4.21 -23.10 -6.48
C THR A 153 3.74 -22.32 -7.70
N LEU A 154 4.61 -21.46 -8.22
CA LEU A 154 4.37 -20.65 -9.40
C LEU A 154 4.41 -21.52 -10.68
N PRO A 155 3.87 -21.07 -11.82
CA PRO A 155 3.85 -21.86 -13.07
C PRO A 155 5.23 -22.28 -13.61
N ASN A 156 6.32 -21.62 -13.21
CA ASN A 156 7.70 -21.99 -13.55
C ASN A 156 8.34 -22.98 -12.54
N GLY A 157 7.56 -23.52 -11.59
CA GLY A 157 8.03 -24.41 -10.53
C GLY A 157 8.74 -23.72 -9.36
N HIS A 158 8.97 -22.40 -9.42
CA HIS A 158 9.53 -21.66 -8.29
C HIS A 158 8.51 -21.58 -7.15
N LYS A 159 9.00 -21.60 -5.91
CA LYS A 159 8.17 -21.53 -4.71
C LYS A 159 8.26 -20.16 -4.06
N ARG A 160 7.13 -19.62 -3.63
CA ARG A 160 7.03 -18.42 -2.76
C ARG A 160 6.14 -18.75 -1.57
N ARG A 161 6.26 -18.00 -0.48
CA ARG A 161 5.46 -18.20 0.73
C ARG A 161 4.66 -16.96 1.12
N ALA A 162 3.58 -17.17 1.87
CA ALA A 162 2.86 -16.12 2.58
C ALA A 162 2.34 -16.64 3.92
N ILE A 163 2.19 -15.76 4.91
CA ILE A 163 1.32 -16.07 6.05
C ILE A 163 -0.11 -15.73 5.65
N VAL A 164 -1.02 -16.70 5.70
CA VAL A 164 -2.46 -16.50 5.49
C VAL A 164 -3.15 -16.55 6.85
N SER A 165 -3.88 -15.49 7.19
CA SER A 165 -4.63 -15.34 8.45
C SER A 165 -6.11 -15.18 8.11
N VAL A 166 -6.89 -16.26 8.23
CA VAL A 166 -8.34 -16.24 7.96
C VAL A 166 -9.05 -15.68 9.19
N THR A 167 -10.00 -14.75 9.02
CA THR A 167 -10.77 -14.23 10.17
C THR A 167 -11.47 -15.34 10.95
N LYS A 168 -11.47 -15.22 12.28
CA LYS A 168 -12.23 -16.10 13.20
C LYS A 168 -13.75 -16.09 12.95
N ASN A 169 -14.28 -15.06 12.28
CA ASN A 169 -15.71 -14.91 11.99
C ASN A 169 -16.10 -15.43 10.59
N TYR A 170 -15.18 -16.11 9.90
CA TYR A 170 -15.38 -16.61 8.54
C TYR A 170 -16.61 -17.52 8.46
N ASN A 171 -17.46 -17.27 7.47
CA ASN A 171 -18.67 -18.03 7.21
C ASN A 171 -18.77 -18.25 5.69
N PRO A 172 -18.80 -19.49 5.18
CA PRO A 172 -18.80 -19.76 3.75
C PRO A 172 -20.04 -19.21 3.01
N ALA A 173 -21.12 -18.85 3.71
CA ALA A 173 -22.28 -18.17 3.13
C ALA A 173 -22.11 -16.65 2.95
N ARG A 174 -20.97 -16.05 3.37
CA ARG A 174 -20.68 -14.61 3.24
C ARG A 174 -19.28 -14.40 2.66
N SER A 175 -19.17 -13.53 1.65
CA SER A 175 -17.90 -13.26 0.98
C SER A 175 -16.95 -12.45 1.89
N ALA A 176 -15.73 -12.96 2.09
CA ALA A 176 -14.70 -12.35 2.92
C ALA A 176 -13.74 -11.50 2.06
N PRO A 177 -13.47 -10.22 2.42
CA PRO A 177 -12.46 -9.41 1.74
C PRO A 177 -11.06 -9.96 1.95
N VAL A 178 -10.13 -9.63 1.05
CA VAL A 178 -8.70 -9.97 1.20
C VAL A 178 -7.90 -8.70 1.45
N LEU A 179 -7.05 -8.70 2.47
CA LEU A 179 -6.09 -7.64 2.73
C LEU A 179 -4.67 -8.17 2.54
N PHE A 180 -3.98 -7.69 1.51
CA PHE A 180 -2.54 -7.91 1.38
C PHE A 180 -1.75 -6.94 2.25
N GLY A 181 -0.80 -7.48 3.02
CA GLY A 181 0.15 -6.74 3.83
C GLY A 181 1.58 -6.92 3.30
N PHE A 182 2.20 -5.84 2.84
CA PHE A 182 3.55 -5.83 2.26
C PHE A 182 4.56 -5.12 3.17
N GLY A 183 5.54 -5.88 3.67
CA GLY A 183 6.62 -5.36 4.52
C GLY A 183 7.64 -4.48 3.78
N GLY A 184 8.56 -3.90 4.55
CA GLY A 184 9.69 -3.12 4.00
C GLY A 184 10.72 -3.97 3.26
N TRP A 185 11.80 -3.32 2.79
CA TRP A 185 12.95 -4.05 2.26
C TRP A 185 13.69 -4.75 3.41
N HIS A 186 14.18 -5.98 3.19
CA HIS A 186 14.71 -6.87 4.22
C HIS A 186 13.69 -7.32 5.31
N ASP A 187 12.41 -7.00 5.15
CA ASP A 187 11.36 -7.39 6.09
C ASP A 187 10.86 -8.84 5.83
N SER A 188 10.27 -9.46 6.85
CA SER A 188 9.69 -10.80 6.75
C SER A 188 8.17 -10.78 6.95
N PRO A 189 7.40 -11.73 6.38
CA PRO A 189 5.98 -11.90 6.68
C PRO A 189 5.67 -11.95 8.17
N GLU A 190 6.52 -12.64 8.94
CA GLU A 190 6.41 -12.78 10.39
C GLU A 190 6.53 -11.43 11.10
N ASN A 191 7.54 -10.64 10.74
CA ASN A 191 7.81 -9.33 11.33
C ASN A 191 6.77 -8.29 10.88
N PHE A 192 6.47 -8.19 9.58
CA PHE A 192 5.43 -7.27 9.10
C PHE A 192 4.07 -7.59 9.72
N ARG A 193 3.67 -8.87 9.84
CA ARG A 193 2.45 -9.26 10.55
C ARG A 193 2.45 -8.81 12.01
N ASN A 194 3.60 -8.87 12.68
CA ASN A 194 3.74 -8.47 14.08
C ASN A 194 3.56 -6.95 14.27
N TYR A 195 4.29 -6.12 13.51
CA TYR A 195 4.24 -4.67 13.71
C TYR A 195 3.10 -3.96 12.97
N SER A 196 2.60 -4.47 11.84
CA SER A 196 1.43 -3.90 11.15
C SER A 196 0.14 -3.98 11.97
N ARG A 197 0.07 -4.93 12.93
CA ARG A 197 -1.00 -5.07 13.93
C ARG A 197 -2.42 -5.17 13.37
N PHE A 198 -2.62 -5.57 12.10
CA PHE A 198 -3.97 -5.82 11.54
C PHE A 198 -4.77 -6.89 12.31
N SER A 199 -4.10 -7.75 13.09
CA SER A 199 -4.72 -8.65 14.08
C SER A 199 -5.56 -7.94 15.15
N ASN A 200 -5.33 -6.64 15.35
CA ASN A 200 -5.94 -5.83 16.41
C ASN A 200 -6.98 -4.84 15.84
N THR A 201 -7.32 -4.95 14.55
CA THR A 201 -8.23 -4.06 13.83
C THR A 201 -9.49 -4.81 13.39
N GLY A 202 -10.44 -4.12 12.75
CA GLY A 202 -11.60 -4.78 12.13
C GLY A 202 -11.22 -5.85 11.10
N ALA A 203 -10.04 -5.76 10.47
CA ALA A 203 -9.54 -6.76 9.51
C ALA A 203 -9.53 -8.18 10.09
N ALA A 204 -9.14 -8.34 11.36
CA ALA A 204 -9.13 -9.64 12.04
C ALA A 204 -10.53 -10.26 12.22
N ASN A 205 -11.59 -9.44 12.17
CA ASN A 205 -12.98 -9.83 12.36
C ASN A 205 -13.75 -10.01 11.03
N GLU A 206 -13.14 -9.69 9.89
CA GLU A 206 -13.82 -9.66 8.59
C GLU A 206 -13.01 -10.28 7.44
N ALA A 207 -11.70 -10.02 7.38
CA ALA A 207 -10.87 -10.30 6.21
C ALA A 207 -10.09 -11.62 6.29
N ILE A 208 -9.66 -12.10 5.12
CA ILE A 208 -8.48 -12.95 5.01
C ILE A 208 -7.28 -12.02 4.82
N VAL A 209 -6.42 -11.92 5.84
CA VAL A 209 -5.22 -11.07 5.78
C VAL A 209 -4.04 -11.92 5.34
N VAL A 210 -3.34 -11.50 4.28
CA VAL A 210 -2.22 -12.23 3.68
C VAL A 210 -0.95 -11.40 3.73
N TYR A 211 0.13 -12.00 4.21
CA TYR A 211 1.47 -11.39 4.29
C TYR A 211 2.43 -12.21 3.42
N PRO A 212 2.62 -11.88 2.12
CA PRO A 212 3.52 -12.64 1.26
C PRO A 212 4.99 -12.28 1.54
N ALA A 213 5.92 -13.18 1.20
CA ALA A 213 7.35 -12.89 1.24
C ALA A 213 7.81 -12.26 -0.09
N GLY A 214 8.48 -11.10 0.00
CA GLY A 214 9.21 -10.51 -1.14
C GLY A 214 10.32 -11.44 -1.63
N VAL A 215 10.63 -11.41 -2.94
CA VAL A 215 11.76 -12.18 -3.48
C VAL A 215 13.05 -11.47 -3.08
N GLU A 216 13.99 -12.20 -2.49
CA GLU A 216 15.20 -11.62 -1.86
C GLU A 216 14.87 -10.48 -0.86
N TYR A 217 13.71 -10.61 -0.19
CA TYR A 217 13.14 -9.64 0.75
C TYR A 217 12.82 -8.26 0.13
N ALA A 218 12.55 -8.22 -1.18
CA ALA A 218 12.13 -7.03 -1.92
C ALA A 218 10.84 -7.23 -2.71
N TRP A 219 10.18 -6.11 -3.01
CA TRP A 219 9.02 -5.97 -3.90
C TRP A 219 9.40 -5.21 -5.17
N GLU A 220 8.82 -5.61 -6.30
CA GLU A 220 9.05 -5.02 -7.63
C GLU A 220 8.89 -3.48 -7.70
N GLY A 221 9.66 -2.87 -8.61
CA GLY A 221 9.65 -1.42 -8.85
C GLY A 221 10.63 -0.62 -8.00
N ALA A 222 11.27 -1.24 -7.00
CA ALA A 222 12.45 -0.67 -6.34
C ALA A 222 13.75 -1.10 -7.06
N PRO A 223 14.82 -0.27 -7.07
CA PRO A 223 16.05 -0.51 -7.84
C PRO A 223 16.88 -1.70 -7.35
N TYR A 224 16.61 -2.18 -6.13
CA TYR A 224 17.24 -3.35 -5.51
C TYR A 224 16.39 -4.63 -5.62
N SER A 225 15.23 -4.58 -6.27
CA SER A 225 14.36 -5.74 -6.43
C SER A 225 14.75 -6.57 -7.65
N VAL A 226 14.94 -7.87 -7.44
CA VAL A 226 15.14 -8.86 -8.53
C VAL A 226 13.84 -9.26 -9.22
N THR A 227 12.67 -8.90 -8.65
CA THR A 227 11.36 -9.21 -9.26
C THR A 227 11.07 -8.23 -10.40
N PRO A 228 10.91 -8.70 -11.66
CA PRO A 228 10.50 -7.83 -12.75
C PRO A 228 9.06 -7.35 -12.55
N ARG A 229 8.78 -6.11 -12.97
CA ARG A 229 7.45 -5.48 -12.82
C ARG A 229 6.34 -6.37 -13.40
N GLY A 230 5.32 -6.65 -12.59
CA GLY A 230 4.23 -7.58 -12.88
C GLY A 230 4.36 -8.94 -12.19
N GLY A 231 5.54 -9.31 -11.66
CA GLY A 231 5.79 -10.59 -10.99
C GLY A 231 5.12 -10.73 -9.62
N ASP A 232 5.19 -9.71 -8.76
CA ASP A 232 4.48 -9.67 -7.48
C ASP A 232 2.97 -9.48 -7.69
N VAL A 233 2.58 -8.72 -8.73
CA VAL A 233 1.19 -8.56 -9.16
C VAL A 233 0.58 -9.91 -9.60
N ALA A 234 1.31 -10.70 -10.39
CA ALA A 234 0.91 -12.04 -10.79
C ALA A 234 0.80 -12.99 -9.58
N PHE A 235 1.75 -12.92 -8.64
CA PHE A 235 1.71 -13.71 -7.41
C PHE A 235 0.50 -13.37 -6.52
N ALA A 236 0.18 -12.09 -6.33
CA ALA A 236 -1.01 -11.67 -5.59
C ALA A 236 -2.32 -12.13 -6.26
N ARG A 237 -2.39 -12.14 -7.60
CA ARG A 237 -3.52 -12.73 -8.35
C ARG A 237 -3.60 -14.25 -8.18
N GLN A 238 -2.48 -14.97 -8.17
CA GLN A 238 -2.44 -16.41 -7.89
C GLN A 238 -2.98 -16.70 -6.48
N ILE A 239 -2.49 -15.99 -5.46
CA ILE A 239 -2.96 -16.12 -4.07
C ILE A 239 -4.49 -15.97 -3.98
N VAL A 240 -5.08 -14.93 -4.59
CA VAL A 240 -6.55 -14.74 -4.55
C VAL A 240 -7.32 -15.85 -5.25
N ASN A 241 -6.80 -16.39 -6.36
CA ASN A 241 -7.45 -17.50 -7.05
C ASN A 241 -7.38 -18.82 -6.25
N GLU A 242 -6.27 -19.08 -5.55
CA GLU A 242 -6.14 -20.27 -4.69
C GLU A 242 -6.92 -20.12 -3.37
N LEU A 243 -7.04 -18.91 -2.82
CA LEU A 243 -7.96 -18.64 -1.71
C LEU A 243 -9.42 -18.86 -2.12
N ASP A 244 -9.84 -18.35 -3.28
CA ASP A 244 -11.21 -18.48 -3.79
C ASP A 244 -11.62 -19.92 -4.11
N ALA A 245 -10.67 -20.81 -4.37
CA ALA A 245 -10.91 -22.25 -4.53
C ALA A 245 -11.30 -22.97 -3.22
N HIS A 246 -11.09 -22.34 -2.06
CA HIS A 246 -11.29 -22.94 -0.73
C HIS A 246 -12.09 -22.07 0.25
N PHE A 247 -12.17 -20.75 0.00
CA PHE A 247 -12.89 -19.78 0.80
C PHE A 247 -13.79 -18.92 -0.09
N ASN A 248 -14.95 -18.49 0.43
CA ASN A 248 -15.81 -17.53 -0.27
C ASN A 248 -15.14 -16.14 -0.26
N VAL A 249 -14.39 -15.83 -1.32
CA VAL A 249 -13.60 -14.59 -1.43
C VAL A 249 -14.41 -13.48 -2.11
N ASP A 250 -14.47 -12.33 -1.45
CA ASP A 250 -15.02 -11.12 -2.04
C ASP A 250 -14.04 -10.50 -3.03
N ARG A 251 -14.09 -10.97 -4.28
CA ARG A 251 -13.30 -10.39 -5.37
C ARG A 251 -13.56 -8.90 -5.62
N LYS A 252 -14.62 -8.27 -5.07
CA LYS A 252 -14.83 -6.81 -5.17
C LYS A 252 -14.18 -6.03 -4.02
N ARG A 253 -13.61 -6.72 -3.02
CA ARG A 253 -12.90 -6.17 -1.86
C ARG A 253 -11.55 -6.87 -1.66
N ILE A 254 -10.68 -6.72 -2.67
CA ILE A 254 -9.26 -7.08 -2.57
C ILE A 254 -8.46 -5.79 -2.33
N TYR A 255 -7.72 -5.72 -1.24
CA TYR A 255 -7.00 -4.53 -0.79
C TYR A 255 -5.50 -4.78 -0.67
N ALA A 256 -4.71 -3.72 -0.71
CA ALA A 256 -3.27 -3.77 -0.41
C ALA A 256 -2.85 -2.65 0.55
N ALA A 257 -2.03 -2.99 1.54
CA ALA A 257 -1.37 -2.04 2.43
C ALA A 257 0.09 -2.44 2.63
N GLY A 258 0.98 -1.47 2.86
CA GLY A 258 2.39 -1.80 3.11
C GLY A 258 3.23 -0.64 3.63
N MET A 259 4.42 -0.98 4.14
CA MET A 259 5.42 -0.03 4.63
C MET A 259 6.62 0.07 3.67
N SER A 260 7.25 1.25 3.54
CA SER A 260 8.56 1.37 2.87
C SER A 260 8.52 0.82 1.43
N ASN A 261 9.36 -0.15 1.09
CA ASN A 261 9.31 -0.87 -0.19
C ASN A 261 7.92 -1.45 -0.49
N GLY A 262 7.27 -2.09 0.48
CA GLY A 262 5.90 -2.61 0.35
C GLY A 262 4.84 -1.52 0.23
N GLY A 263 5.09 -0.34 0.83
CA GLY A 263 4.25 0.84 0.65
C GLY A 263 4.36 1.44 -0.74
N GLY A 264 5.56 1.53 -1.29
CA GLY A 264 5.80 1.89 -2.70
C GLY A 264 5.19 0.86 -3.65
N PHE A 265 5.32 -0.44 -3.33
CA PHE A 265 4.71 -1.52 -4.10
C PHE A 265 3.17 -1.47 -4.06
N ALA A 266 2.53 -1.15 -2.93
CA ALA A 266 1.06 -1.01 -2.87
C ALA A 266 0.53 0.03 -3.88
N VAL A 267 1.25 1.16 -4.05
CA VAL A 267 0.91 2.17 -5.07
C VAL A 267 1.25 1.68 -6.49
N ASN A 268 2.40 1.03 -6.70
CA ASN A 268 2.79 0.44 -7.98
C ASN A 268 1.79 -0.66 -8.42
N PHE A 269 1.21 -1.40 -7.48
CA PHE A 269 0.18 -2.41 -7.72
C PHE A 269 -1.15 -1.74 -8.11
N ALA A 270 -1.56 -0.66 -7.43
CA ALA A 270 -2.70 0.17 -7.86
C ALA A 270 -2.49 0.86 -9.21
N CYS A 271 -1.24 1.11 -9.62
CA CYS A 271 -0.86 1.61 -10.95
C CYS A 271 -1.00 0.51 -12.02
N GLN A 272 -0.60 -0.74 -11.72
CA GLN A 272 -0.63 -1.85 -12.69
C GLN A 272 -1.99 -2.57 -12.79
N ALA A 273 -2.74 -2.67 -11.70
CA ALA A 273 -3.89 -3.57 -11.58
C ALA A 273 -5.15 -2.90 -10.98
N PRO A 274 -5.66 -1.81 -11.58
CA PRO A 274 -6.88 -1.15 -11.12
C PRO A 274 -8.14 -2.02 -11.30
N ASP A 275 -8.10 -3.04 -12.16
CA ASP A 275 -9.13 -4.08 -12.27
C ASP A 275 -9.17 -5.01 -11.04
N PHE A 276 -8.06 -5.08 -10.28
CA PHE A 276 -7.87 -6.04 -9.20
C PHE A 276 -8.13 -5.42 -7.82
N LEU A 277 -7.69 -4.18 -7.59
CA LEU A 277 -7.68 -3.56 -6.26
C LEU A 277 -8.93 -2.70 -6.00
N ALA A 278 -9.58 -2.94 -4.87
CA ALA A 278 -10.68 -2.16 -4.33
C ALA A 278 -10.22 -0.91 -3.58
N GLY A 279 -8.97 -0.89 -3.12
CA GLY A 279 -8.33 0.26 -2.49
C GLY A 279 -6.92 -0.10 -2.00
N VAL A 280 -6.06 0.90 -1.83
CA VAL A 280 -4.69 0.74 -1.31
C VAL A 280 -4.32 1.77 -0.26
N VAL A 281 -3.39 1.39 0.64
CA VAL A 281 -2.75 2.30 1.60
C VAL A 281 -1.23 2.17 1.54
N SER A 282 -0.52 3.29 1.56
CA SER A 282 0.94 3.35 1.64
C SER A 282 1.37 4.05 2.92
N VAL A 283 2.30 3.45 3.68
CA VAL A 283 2.85 4.01 4.92
C VAL A 283 4.36 4.17 4.77
N SER A 284 4.89 5.38 4.93
CA SER A 284 6.33 5.68 4.82
C SER A 284 6.92 5.14 3.51
N GLY A 285 6.27 5.42 2.37
CA GLY A 285 6.45 4.67 1.12
C GLY A 285 7.74 4.98 0.34
N ALA A 286 8.42 3.95 -0.15
CA ALA A 286 9.60 4.08 -1.00
C ALA A 286 9.21 4.23 -2.48
N PHE A 287 8.90 5.46 -2.90
CA PHE A 287 8.25 5.78 -4.18
C PHE A 287 9.21 5.84 -5.40
N TYR A 288 9.96 4.77 -5.65
CA TYR A 288 10.83 4.63 -6.81
C TYR A 288 10.08 4.55 -8.15
N ASN A 289 10.68 5.08 -9.22
CA ASN A 289 10.17 4.80 -10.58
C ASN A 289 10.21 3.29 -10.86
N PRO A 290 9.15 2.68 -11.42
CA PRO A 290 8.03 3.33 -12.13
C PRO A 290 6.71 3.40 -11.34
N VAL A 291 6.72 3.66 -10.03
CA VAL A 291 5.54 3.58 -9.13
C VAL A 291 4.25 4.27 -9.63
N ILE A 292 4.37 5.41 -10.32
CA ILE A 292 3.25 6.16 -10.91
C ILE A 292 3.33 6.28 -12.44
N GLU A 293 4.22 5.51 -13.08
CA GLU A 293 4.48 5.54 -14.52
C GLU A 293 3.89 4.32 -15.22
N ASN A 294 3.42 4.50 -16.46
CA ASN A 294 2.86 3.44 -17.32
C ASN A 294 1.71 2.67 -16.64
N CYS A 295 0.87 3.37 -15.87
CA CYS A 295 -0.29 2.77 -15.20
C CYS A 295 -1.35 2.29 -16.19
N ALA A 296 -2.01 1.19 -15.86
CA ALA A 296 -3.22 0.74 -16.54
C ALA A 296 -4.38 1.72 -16.28
N PRO A 297 -5.35 1.83 -17.22
CA PRO A 297 -6.49 2.73 -17.07
C PRO A 297 -7.43 2.25 -15.97
N GLY A 298 -7.69 3.11 -14.99
CA GLY A 298 -8.68 2.89 -13.94
C GLY A 298 -8.33 3.61 -12.62
N PRO A 299 -9.34 4.13 -11.89
CA PRO A 299 -9.17 4.72 -10.57
C PRO A 299 -9.16 3.63 -9.47
N VAL A 300 -8.40 3.85 -8.41
CA VAL A 300 -8.30 2.95 -7.24
C VAL A 300 -8.25 3.82 -5.98
N PRO A 301 -9.17 3.67 -5.01
CA PRO A 301 -9.11 4.40 -3.75
C PRO A 301 -7.72 4.31 -3.11
N THR A 302 -7.09 5.45 -2.84
CA THR A 302 -5.68 5.50 -2.43
C THR A 302 -5.50 6.39 -1.22
N PHE A 303 -4.88 5.85 -0.18
CA PHE A 303 -4.48 6.58 1.01
C PHE A 303 -2.96 6.56 1.16
N ILE A 304 -2.32 7.73 1.19
CA ILE A 304 -0.89 7.86 1.46
C ILE A 304 -0.70 8.39 2.88
N ILE A 305 0.23 7.82 3.64
CA ILE A 305 0.56 8.23 5.01
C ILE A 305 2.08 8.33 5.10
N HIS A 306 2.62 9.50 5.43
CA HIS A 306 4.07 9.72 5.43
C HIS A 306 4.52 10.68 6.54
N GLY A 307 5.68 10.40 7.15
CA GLY A 307 6.28 11.24 8.17
C GLY A 307 6.95 12.48 7.57
N ALA A 308 6.77 13.64 8.21
CA ALA A 308 7.42 14.88 7.77
C ALA A 308 8.95 14.85 7.95
N HIS A 309 9.46 14.05 8.89
CA HIS A 309 10.87 13.90 9.24
C HIS A 309 11.40 12.50 8.88
N ASP A 310 10.91 11.92 7.79
CA ASP A 310 11.44 10.65 7.27
C ASP A 310 12.85 10.86 6.70
N GLU A 311 13.88 10.35 7.39
CA GLU A 311 15.30 10.46 7.00
C GLU A 311 15.78 9.32 6.07
N LEU A 312 14.90 8.38 5.69
CA LEU A 312 15.24 7.28 4.78
C LEU A 312 14.55 7.46 3.41
N THR A 313 13.23 7.65 3.43
CA THR A 313 12.43 8.00 2.25
C THR A 313 11.85 9.38 2.46
N HIS A 314 12.66 10.41 2.18
CA HIS A 314 12.34 11.81 2.45
C HIS A 314 10.95 12.21 1.96
N PHE A 315 10.22 12.95 2.80
CA PHE A 315 8.86 13.44 2.51
C PHE A 315 8.77 14.15 1.14
N ASP A 316 9.75 15.02 0.85
CA ASP A 316 9.87 15.80 -0.38
C ASP A 316 10.59 15.04 -1.53
N GLY A 317 10.82 13.74 -1.38
CA GLY A 317 11.50 12.89 -2.36
C GLY A 317 13.02 13.04 -2.35
N GLY A 318 13.71 12.34 -3.26
CA GLY A 318 15.17 12.41 -3.32
C GLY A 318 15.81 11.32 -4.16
N GLN A 319 17.02 10.92 -3.78
CA GLN A 319 17.73 9.77 -4.35
C GLN A 319 18.24 8.86 -3.24
N LEU A 320 18.03 7.55 -3.40
CA LEU A 320 18.53 6.51 -2.50
C LEU A 320 18.80 5.24 -3.33
N HIS A 321 19.79 4.44 -2.95
CA HIS A 321 20.30 3.29 -3.74
C HIS A 321 20.62 3.63 -5.21
N ARG A 322 21.09 4.87 -5.48
CA ARG A 322 21.41 5.42 -6.82
C ARG A 322 20.22 5.56 -7.78
N ALA A 323 18.98 5.52 -7.28
CA ALA A 323 17.78 5.81 -8.06
C ALA A 323 17.00 7.00 -7.47
N PRO A 324 16.31 7.80 -8.30
CA PRO A 324 15.36 8.80 -7.82
C PRO A 324 14.09 8.14 -7.27
N TYR A 325 13.48 8.79 -6.28
CA TYR A 325 12.14 8.47 -5.79
C TYR A 325 11.30 9.74 -5.64
N HIS A 326 10.01 9.63 -5.90
CA HIS A 326 9.05 10.74 -5.81
C HIS A 326 8.78 11.15 -4.36
N SER A 327 8.34 12.40 -4.18
CA SER A 327 7.81 12.88 -2.90
C SER A 327 6.45 12.27 -2.59
N ALA A 328 6.12 12.15 -1.30
CA ALA A 328 4.81 11.68 -0.87
C ALA A 328 3.66 12.58 -1.40
N PRO A 329 3.78 13.94 -1.41
CA PRO A 329 2.82 14.81 -2.08
C PRO A 329 2.64 14.53 -3.59
N VAL A 330 3.73 14.32 -4.35
CA VAL A 330 3.64 14.05 -5.80
C VAL A 330 2.92 12.73 -6.08
N VAL A 331 3.12 11.72 -5.24
CA VAL A 331 2.38 10.44 -5.35
C VAL A 331 0.91 10.61 -4.97
N ALA A 332 0.60 11.38 -3.93
CA ALA A 332 -0.78 11.71 -3.54
C ALA A 332 -1.52 12.48 -4.65
N ASP A 333 -0.91 13.51 -5.23
CA ASP A 333 -1.49 14.29 -6.33
C ASP A 333 -1.66 13.45 -7.61
N SER A 334 -0.72 12.54 -7.89
CA SER A 334 -0.84 11.58 -8.99
C SER A 334 -2.02 10.61 -8.79
N ALA A 335 -2.18 10.08 -7.57
CA ALA A 335 -3.33 9.25 -7.21
C ALA A 335 -4.66 10.03 -7.28
N ALA A 336 -4.70 11.28 -6.80
CA ALA A 336 -5.86 12.16 -6.89
C ALA A 336 -6.26 12.44 -8.34
N LYS A 337 -5.29 12.73 -9.22
CA LYS A 337 -5.50 12.90 -10.65
C LYS A 337 -6.04 11.63 -11.32
N ARG A 338 -5.47 10.45 -11.00
CA ARG A 338 -5.96 9.15 -11.50
C ARG A 338 -7.38 8.83 -11.02
N ASN A 339 -7.74 9.28 -9.81
CA ASN A 339 -9.06 9.10 -9.21
C ASN A 339 -10.07 10.20 -9.58
N LEU A 340 -9.73 11.07 -10.54
CA LEU A 340 -10.57 12.15 -11.06
C LEU A 340 -11.01 13.17 -9.99
N CYS A 341 -10.18 13.38 -8.97
CA CYS A 341 -10.41 14.37 -7.93
C CYS A 341 -10.24 15.81 -8.43
N ALA A 342 -10.77 16.78 -7.67
CA ALA A 342 -10.39 18.19 -7.82
C ALA A 342 -8.88 18.38 -7.50
N PRO A 343 -8.18 19.30 -8.19
CA PRO A 343 -6.72 19.44 -8.11
C PRO A 343 -6.22 20.20 -6.86
N ARG A 344 -7.04 20.34 -5.83
CA ARG A 344 -6.69 20.99 -4.55
C ARG A 344 -7.33 20.21 -3.40
N PRO A 345 -6.56 19.67 -2.45
CA PRO A 345 -7.12 19.04 -1.26
C PRO A 345 -7.68 20.09 -0.29
N VAL A 346 -8.70 19.69 0.46
CA VAL A 346 -9.09 20.34 1.72
C VAL A 346 -8.09 19.90 2.79
N VAL A 347 -7.56 20.85 3.56
CA VAL A 347 -6.53 20.59 4.58
C VAL A 347 -7.17 20.65 5.97
N GLU A 348 -6.99 19.58 6.75
CA GLU A 348 -7.54 19.44 8.10
C GLU A 348 -6.46 18.95 9.07
N GLN A 349 -6.52 19.38 10.33
CA GLN A 349 -5.71 18.76 11.39
C GLN A 349 -6.48 17.58 12.01
N LYS A 350 -5.76 16.50 12.28
CA LYS A 350 -6.24 15.25 12.89
C LYS A 350 -5.46 14.95 14.18
N PRO A 351 -6.02 14.15 15.10
CA PRO A 351 -5.31 13.65 16.29
C PRO A 351 -3.99 12.95 15.92
N GLY A 352 -3.05 12.89 16.87
CA GLY A 352 -1.71 12.32 16.61
C GLY A 352 -0.86 13.19 15.69
N ASN A 353 -0.86 14.51 15.92
CA ASN A 353 -0.06 15.50 15.18
C ASN A 353 -0.06 15.31 13.65
N THR A 354 -1.23 15.10 13.06
CA THR A 354 -1.39 14.68 11.66
C THR A 354 -2.13 15.73 10.85
N THR A 355 -1.55 16.16 9.73
CA THR A 355 -2.21 16.99 8.73
C THR A 355 -2.81 16.10 7.65
N GLN A 356 -4.13 16.10 7.51
CA GLN A 356 -4.86 15.47 6.41
C GLN A 356 -4.99 16.43 5.23
N PHE A 357 -4.79 15.89 4.03
CA PHE A 357 -5.09 16.47 2.73
C PHE A 357 -6.14 15.57 2.07
N GLY A 358 -7.42 15.95 2.15
CA GLY A 358 -8.53 15.20 1.57
C GLY A 358 -8.93 15.78 0.22
N TYR A 359 -8.89 15.00 -0.85
CA TYR A 359 -9.18 15.50 -2.19
C TYR A 359 -10.69 15.40 -2.49
N PRO A 360 -11.39 16.51 -2.79
CA PRO A 360 -12.84 16.48 -3.00
C PRO A 360 -13.21 16.12 -4.44
N GLY A 361 -14.46 15.67 -4.63
CA GLY A 361 -15.06 15.48 -5.97
C GLY A 361 -14.55 14.30 -6.79
N CYS A 362 -13.80 13.36 -6.18
CA CYS A 362 -13.24 12.20 -6.87
C CYS A 362 -14.28 11.17 -7.33
N ALA A 363 -13.92 10.35 -8.33
CA ALA A 363 -14.64 9.14 -8.70
C ALA A 363 -14.32 7.93 -7.78
N LYS A 364 -13.16 7.96 -7.10
CA LYS A 364 -12.73 7.02 -6.05
C LYS A 364 -11.94 7.79 -4.99
N GLU A 365 -12.00 7.43 -3.72
CA GLU A 365 -11.47 8.26 -2.64
C GLU A 365 -9.93 8.42 -2.69
N THR A 366 -9.40 9.65 -2.61
CA THR A 366 -7.97 9.91 -2.35
C THR A 366 -7.78 10.75 -1.10
N VAL A 367 -6.93 10.26 -0.19
CA VAL A 367 -6.53 10.94 1.04
C VAL A 367 -5.01 10.88 1.17
N PHE A 368 -4.41 11.93 1.73
CA PHE A 368 -3.01 11.95 2.12
C PHE A 368 -2.86 12.48 3.54
N TRP A 369 -2.09 11.80 4.37
CA TRP A 369 -1.72 12.23 5.72
C TRP A 369 -0.21 12.50 5.79
N ARG A 370 0.14 13.71 6.22
CA ARG A 370 1.49 14.02 6.74
C ARG A 370 1.44 13.96 8.26
N ILE A 371 2.26 13.09 8.86
CA ILE A 371 2.42 13.05 10.32
C ILE A 371 3.59 13.99 10.66
N ASN A 372 3.28 15.10 11.33
CA ASN A 372 4.11 16.31 11.29
C ASN A 372 5.43 16.22 12.09
N ASP A 373 5.59 15.23 12.98
CA ASP A 373 6.79 15.06 13.81
C ASP A 373 7.52 13.71 13.60
N GLN A 374 6.95 12.79 12.82
CA GLN A 374 7.45 11.42 12.68
C GLN A 374 8.41 11.21 11.51
N GLY A 375 9.28 10.19 11.65
CA GLY A 375 10.12 9.65 10.58
C GLY A 375 9.62 8.34 9.97
N HIS A 376 10.55 7.48 9.56
CA HIS A 376 10.31 6.24 8.78
C HIS A 376 9.74 5.08 9.62
N ASN A 377 8.50 5.20 10.09
CA ASN A 377 7.88 4.23 11.00
C ASN A 377 6.61 3.59 10.41
N TRP A 378 6.14 2.51 11.05
CA TRP A 378 4.73 2.16 11.07
C TRP A 378 4.11 2.76 12.33
N TYR A 379 3.13 3.64 12.17
CA TYR A 379 2.72 4.53 13.24
C TYR A 379 1.70 3.88 14.19
N PHE A 380 1.98 3.94 15.50
CA PHE A 380 1.05 3.52 16.56
C PHE A 380 0.27 4.70 17.18
N THR A 381 0.77 5.93 16.98
CA THR A 381 0.07 7.18 17.27
C THR A 381 0.31 8.13 16.09
N PRO A 382 -0.71 8.44 15.25
CA PRO A 382 -2.03 7.80 15.20
C PRO A 382 -1.95 6.29 14.94
N ASP A 383 -3.01 5.55 15.28
CA ASP A 383 -3.09 4.10 15.06
C ASP A 383 -3.35 3.79 13.57
N VAL A 384 -2.27 3.77 12.80
CA VAL A 384 -2.34 3.56 11.35
C VAL A 384 -2.78 2.14 10.98
N ALA A 385 -2.69 1.16 11.88
CA ALA A 385 -3.27 -0.16 11.64
C ALA A 385 -4.80 -0.05 11.51
N ASN A 386 -5.45 0.66 12.45
CA ASN A 386 -6.90 0.88 12.38
C ASN A 386 -7.28 1.84 11.26
N GLU A 387 -6.52 2.92 11.00
CA GLU A 387 -6.87 3.85 9.92
C GLU A 387 -6.69 3.26 8.51
N VAL A 388 -5.73 2.35 8.32
CA VAL A 388 -5.64 1.51 7.12
C VAL A 388 -6.92 0.69 6.93
N TRP A 389 -7.41 0.01 7.97
CA TRP A 389 -8.65 -0.78 7.86
C TRP A 389 -9.88 0.12 7.65
N ASN A 390 -10.01 1.20 8.41
CA ASN A 390 -11.11 2.16 8.29
C ASN A 390 -11.21 2.76 6.89
N PHE A 391 -10.06 3.05 6.26
CA PHE A 391 -10.00 3.51 4.87
C PHE A 391 -10.44 2.43 3.89
N LEU A 392 -9.92 1.20 4.02
CA LEU A 392 -10.10 0.13 3.04
C LEU A 392 -11.48 -0.51 3.11
N ALA A 393 -12.00 -0.81 4.32
CA ALA A 393 -13.24 -1.58 4.51
C ALA A 393 -14.48 -0.93 3.89
N ARG A 394 -14.48 0.40 3.75
CA ARG A 394 -15.55 1.18 3.08
C ARG A 394 -15.44 1.21 1.56
N GLN A 395 -14.36 0.69 0.97
CA GLN A 395 -14.11 0.72 -0.47
C GLN A 395 -14.57 -0.56 -1.17
N HIS A 396 -15.14 -0.39 -2.36
CA HIS A 396 -15.50 -1.45 -3.28
C HIS A 396 -15.09 -1.05 -4.71
N ARG A 397 -14.78 -2.04 -5.57
CA ARG A 397 -14.58 -1.82 -7.01
C ARG A 397 -15.90 -1.48 -7.71
#